data_AF-A0A4S4FIR6-F1
#
_entry.id   AF-A0A4S4FIR6-F1
#
_cell.length_a   1.000
_cell.length_b   1.000
_cell.length_c   1.000
_cell.angle_alpha   90.00
_cell.angle_beta   90.00
_cell.angle_gamma   90.00
#
_symmetry.space_group_name_H-M   'P 1'
#
loop_
_entity.id
_entity.type
_entity.pdbx_description
1 polymer ?
#
loop_
_entity_poly.entity_id
_entity_poly.type
_entity_poly.pdbx_seq_one_letter_code
_entity_poly.pdbx_strand_id
1 'polypeptide(L)'
;MSAKDSTLEQILETIRGFDGVLELAPGPGSEHPEISWGDHFFYYAPDGRVPTNRQPYATIVTKDYPDDVGSRLSAADRWRLNIHVGMPLFTELLGYPPDAIQQAAIDFSETDVFLPHPLYGAFGWVCIVDPAARTTDRAIDAFAQAHRADRRRVVRRDGGGPASAQHD
;
A
#
# COMPACT_ATOMS: atom_id res chain seq x y z
N MET A 1 11.39 -19.02 -12.61
CA MET A 1 10.54 -18.42 -11.56
C MET A 1 11.30 -18.48 -10.26
N SER A 2 11.71 -17.32 -9.76
CA SER A 2 12.25 -17.18 -8.42
C SER A 2 11.12 -17.29 -7.39
N ALA A 3 11.43 -17.67 -6.14
CA ALA A 3 10.42 -17.69 -5.06
C ALA A 3 9.78 -16.30 -4.86
N LYS A 4 10.51 -15.22 -5.14
CA LYS A 4 10.01 -13.84 -5.09
C LYS A 4 8.94 -13.55 -6.15
N ASP A 5 9.15 -14.03 -7.37
CA ASP A 5 8.19 -13.88 -8.48
C ASP A 5 6.87 -14.59 -8.11
N SER A 6 6.99 -15.79 -7.54
CA SER A 6 5.83 -16.55 -7.05
C SER A 6 5.06 -15.83 -5.94
N THR A 7 5.75 -15.13 -5.02
CA THR A 7 5.09 -14.36 -3.96
C THR A 7 4.38 -13.13 -4.50
N LEU A 8 5.00 -12.40 -5.43
CA LEU A 8 4.38 -11.25 -6.08
C LEU A 8 3.12 -11.67 -6.83
N GLU A 9 3.21 -12.72 -7.64
CA GLU A 9 2.07 -13.28 -8.38
C GLU A 9 0.94 -13.69 -7.44
N GLN A 10 1.24 -14.41 -6.36
CA GLN A 10 0.26 -14.81 -5.35
C GLN A 10 -0.45 -13.59 -4.72
N ILE A 11 0.31 -12.55 -4.35
CA ILE A 11 -0.24 -11.33 -3.76
C ILE A 11 -1.14 -10.62 -4.78
N LEU A 12 -0.69 -10.43 -6.02
CA LEU A 12 -1.47 -9.81 -7.08
C LEU A 12 -2.76 -10.58 -7.38
N GLU A 13 -2.68 -11.90 -7.52
CA GLU A 13 -3.83 -12.77 -7.78
C GLU A 13 -4.86 -12.66 -6.65
N THR A 14 -4.41 -12.70 -5.39
CA THR A 14 -5.28 -12.57 -4.23
C THR A 14 -6.00 -11.22 -4.22
N ILE A 15 -5.27 -10.13 -4.45
CA ILE A 15 -5.81 -8.76 -4.40
C ILE A 15 -6.82 -8.53 -5.53
N ARG A 16 -6.53 -9.02 -6.74
CA ARG A 16 -7.41 -8.91 -7.90
C ARG A 16 -8.74 -9.61 -7.69
N GLY A 17 -8.82 -10.56 -6.76
CA GLY A 17 -10.06 -11.22 -6.36
C GLY A 17 -10.95 -10.38 -5.43
N PHE A 18 -10.52 -9.21 -4.95
CA PHE A 18 -11.32 -8.39 -4.05
C PHE A 18 -12.40 -7.60 -4.80
N ASP A 19 -13.63 -7.65 -4.30
CA ASP A 19 -14.76 -6.94 -4.87
C ASP A 19 -14.53 -5.41 -4.91
N GLY A 20 -14.76 -4.79 -6.07
CA GLY A 20 -14.60 -3.36 -6.28
C GLY A 20 -13.13 -2.86 -6.24
N VAL A 21 -12.15 -3.76 -6.33
CA VAL A 21 -10.74 -3.36 -6.46
C VAL A 21 -10.49 -2.74 -7.84
N LEU A 22 -9.74 -1.64 -7.84
CA LEU A 22 -9.09 -1.10 -9.01
C LEU A 22 -7.58 -1.15 -8.78
N GLU A 23 -6.89 -1.82 -9.69
CA GLU A 23 -5.43 -1.81 -9.79
C GLU A 23 -5.02 -0.89 -10.92
N LEU A 24 -4.23 0.12 -10.59
CA LEU A 24 -3.50 0.92 -11.56
C LEU A 24 -2.07 0.37 -11.65
N ALA A 25 -1.68 -0.14 -12.82
CA ALA A 25 -0.35 -0.68 -13.09
C ALA A 25 0.28 0.03 -14.30
N PRO A 26 0.93 1.19 -14.11
CA PRO A 26 1.54 1.94 -15.21
C PRO A 26 2.61 1.14 -15.93
N GLY A 27 2.73 1.33 -17.24
CA GLY A 27 3.77 0.71 -18.05
C GLY A 27 4.16 1.60 -19.24
N PRO A 28 5.16 1.17 -20.03
CA PRO A 28 5.60 1.89 -21.21
C PRO A 28 4.43 2.21 -22.14
N GLY A 29 4.30 3.47 -22.55
CA GLY A 29 3.20 3.95 -23.39
C GLY A 29 1.91 4.34 -22.66
N SER A 30 1.86 4.22 -21.32
CA SER A 30 0.80 4.82 -20.51
C SER A 30 0.96 6.34 -20.38
N GLU A 31 -0.11 7.04 -19.99
CA GLU A 31 -0.10 8.48 -19.71
C GLU A 31 0.63 8.86 -18.39
N HIS A 32 1.13 7.86 -17.67
CA HIS A 32 1.80 8.03 -16.38
C HIS A 32 3.32 8.16 -16.54
N PRO A 33 3.99 8.92 -15.65
CA PRO A 33 5.43 9.15 -15.75
C PRO A 33 6.23 7.85 -15.61
N GLU A 34 7.39 7.79 -16.26
CA GLU A 34 8.24 6.58 -16.29
C GLU A 34 8.60 6.07 -14.89
N ILE A 35 8.74 6.98 -13.91
CA ILE A 35 9.06 6.65 -12.52
C ILE A 35 8.03 5.73 -11.86
N SER A 36 6.78 5.66 -12.36
CA SER A 36 5.76 4.74 -11.82
C SER A 36 5.59 3.46 -12.64
N TRP A 37 6.32 3.29 -13.74
CA TRP A 37 6.18 2.10 -14.58
C TRP A 37 6.61 0.82 -13.84
N GLY A 38 5.78 -0.21 -13.87
CA GLY A 38 6.00 -1.46 -13.12
C GLY A 38 5.57 -1.41 -11.66
N ASP A 39 5.06 -0.27 -11.17
CA ASP A 39 4.43 -0.21 -9.84
C ASP A 39 2.95 -0.55 -9.93
N HIS A 40 2.38 -0.93 -8.79
CA HIS A 40 0.96 -1.22 -8.66
C HIS A 40 0.36 -0.35 -7.57
N PHE A 41 -0.79 0.27 -7.86
CA PHE A 41 -1.52 1.13 -6.94
C PHE A 41 -2.94 0.60 -6.79
N PHE A 42 -3.37 0.36 -5.55
CA PHE A 42 -4.63 -0.32 -5.29
C PHE A 42 -5.64 0.60 -4.60
N TYR A 43 -6.85 0.61 -5.16
CA TYR A 43 -7.96 1.45 -4.73
C TYR A 43 -9.23 0.60 -4.59
N TYR A 44 -10.11 0.92 -3.65
CA TYR A 44 -11.52 0.55 -3.77
C TYR A 44 -12.23 1.57 -4.67
N ALA A 45 -12.46 1.22 -5.93
CA ALA A 45 -13.09 2.10 -6.92
C ALA A 45 -14.00 1.25 -7.82
N PRO A 46 -15.22 0.92 -7.36
CA PRO A 46 -16.13 0.05 -8.09
C PRO A 46 -16.63 0.65 -9.42
N ASP A 47 -16.43 1.95 -9.63
CA ASP A 47 -16.71 2.64 -10.90
C ASP A 47 -15.57 2.52 -11.93
N GLY A 48 -14.47 1.87 -11.56
CA GLY A 48 -13.30 1.67 -12.41
C GLY A 48 -12.46 2.92 -12.66
N ARG A 49 -12.70 4.02 -11.93
CA ARG A 49 -11.98 5.28 -12.14
C ARG A 49 -10.95 5.51 -11.04
N VAL A 50 -9.72 5.86 -11.44
CA VAL A 50 -8.67 6.21 -10.49
C VAL A 50 -9.11 7.46 -9.69
N PRO A 51 -9.21 7.37 -8.36
CA PRO A 51 -9.61 8.50 -7.53
C PRO A 51 -8.56 9.62 -7.55
N THR A 52 -9.01 10.88 -7.68
CA THR A 52 -8.12 12.06 -7.69
C THR A 52 -8.02 12.77 -6.33
N ASN A 53 -8.88 12.41 -5.38
CA ASN A 53 -9.03 13.07 -4.08
C ASN A 53 -8.56 12.24 -2.88
N ARG A 54 -7.88 11.12 -3.13
CA ARG A 54 -7.37 10.21 -2.10
C ARG A 54 -6.23 9.37 -2.65
N GLN A 55 -5.36 8.95 -1.74
CA GLN A 55 -4.28 8.03 -2.03
C GLN A 55 -4.81 6.59 -2.18
N PRO A 56 -4.06 5.70 -2.85
CA PRO A 56 -4.31 4.26 -2.80
C PRO A 56 -4.22 3.76 -1.36
N TYR A 57 -4.87 2.64 -1.05
CA TYR A 57 -4.76 2.02 0.27
C TYR A 57 -3.56 1.09 0.40
N ALA A 58 -2.95 0.72 -0.73
CA ALA A 58 -1.72 -0.05 -0.79
C ALA A 58 -1.01 0.18 -2.12
N THR A 59 0.31 -0.02 -2.13
CA THR A 59 1.13 0.05 -3.34
C THR A 59 2.18 -1.05 -3.36
N ILE A 60 2.62 -1.43 -4.56
CA ILE A 60 3.85 -2.19 -4.78
C ILE A 60 4.76 -1.29 -5.59
N VAL A 61 5.95 -1.00 -5.06
CA VAL A 61 6.97 -0.20 -5.75
C VAL A 61 8.19 -1.05 -6.05
N THR A 62 8.75 -0.88 -7.24
CA THR A 62 9.83 -1.73 -7.79
C THR A 62 11.18 -1.02 -7.91
N LYS A 63 11.26 0.22 -7.42
CA LYS A 63 12.44 1.08 -7.50
C LYS A 63 12.42 2.16 -6.42
N ASP A 64 13.58 2.76 -6.19
CA ASP A 64 13.71 3.87 -5.25
C ASP A 64 13.03 5.12 -5.81
N TYR A 65 12.40 5.89 -4.94
CA TYR A 65 11.87 7.22 -5.25
C TYR A 65 12.83 8.29 -4.71
N PRO A 66 12.85 9.54 -5.25
CA PRO A 66 13.80 10.57 -4.85
C PRO A 66 13.89 10.82 -3.34
N ASP A 67 12.75 10.74 -2.64
CA ASP A 67 12.67 10.93 -1.18
C ASP A 67 12.58 9.60 -0.41
N ASP A 68 12.69 8.46 -1.09
CA ASP A 68 12.51 7.11 -0.52
C ASP A 68 13.50 6.12 -1.14
N VAL A 69 14.75 6.25 -0.69
CA VAL A 69 15.89 5.42 -1.12
C VAL A 69 16.34 4.41 -0.06
N GLY A 70 15.82 4.52 1.17
CA GLY A 70 16.27 3.74 2.33
C GLY A 70 16.04 2.23 2.17
N SER A 71 15.06 1.84 1.36
CA SER A 71 14.77 0.43 1.06
C SER A 71 15.73 -0.19 0.05
N ARG A 72 16.55 0.60 -0.67
CA ARG A 72 17.54 0.15 -1.66
C ARG A 72 16.92 -0.73 -2.75
N LEU A 73 15.81 -0.29 -3.33
CA LEU A 73 15.07 -0.98 -4.37
C LEU A 73 15.72 -0.87 -5.76
N SER A 74 16.75 -0.04 -5.91
CA SER A 74 17.59 0.00 -7.11
C SER A 74 18.38 -1.29 -7.41
N ALA A 75 18.51 -2.20 -6.44
CA ALA A 75 19.06 -3.52 -6.68
C ALA A 75 18.07 -4.41 -7.47
N ALA A 76 18.58 -5.27 -8.34
CA ALA A 76 17.77 -6.08 -9.24
C ALA A 76 16.72 -6.93 -8.49
N ASP A 77 15.52 -7.00 -9.07
CA ASP A 77 14.38 -7.80 -8.62
C ASP A 77 13.89 -7.50 -7.19
N ARG A 78 14.19 -6.31 -6.67
CA ARG A 78 13.67 -5.85 -5.39
C ARG A 78 12.39 -5.06 -5.54
N TRP A 79 11.48 -5.28 -4.61
CA TRP A 79 10.24 -4.54 -4.55
C TRP A 79 9.76 -4.40 -3.11
N ARG A 80 8.88 -3.43 -2.89
CA ARG A 80 8.32 -3.16 -1.57
C ARG A 80 6.81 -3.09 -1.63
N LEU A 81 6.17 -3.87 -0.78
CA LEU A 81 4.75 -3.78 -0.50
C LEU A 81 4.51 -2.70 0.55
N ASN A 82 3.61 -1.76 0.30
CA ASN A 82 3.18 -0.72 1.22
C ASN A 82 1.69 -0.86 1.49
N ILE A 83 1.26 -0.76 2.76
CA ILE A 83 -0.15 -0.92 3.14
C ILE A 83 -0.53 0.13 4.18
N HIS A 84 -1.63 0.84 3.94
CA HIS A 84 -2.24 1.72 4.93
C HIS A 84 -3.10 0.90 5.90
N VAL A 85 -2.48 0.43 6.99
CA VAL A 85 -3.11 -0.44 7.99
C VAL A 85 -3.85 0.33 9.09
N GLY A 86 -3.54 1.62 9.26
CA GLY A 86 -4.06 2.44 10.34
C GLY A 86 -3.47 2.10 11.71
N MET A 87 -3.71 2.95 12.70
CA MET A 87 -2.97 2.90 13.98
C MET A 87 -3.08 1.59 14.78
N PRO A 88 -4.28 0.96 14.90
CA PRO A 88 -4.39 -0.27 15.69
C PRO A 88 -3.56 -1.41 15.12
N LEU A 89 -3.72 -1.68 13.81
CA LEU A 89 -3.00 -2.77 13.14
C LEU A 89 -1.51 -2.45 12.96
N PHE A 90 -1.14 -1.17 12.79
CA PHE A 90 0.27 -0.75 12.82
C PHE A 90 0.94 -1.18 14.13
N THR A 91 0.30 -0.87 15.27
CA THR A 91 0.85 -1.17 16.61
C THR A 91 0.92 -2.68 16.84
N GLU A 92 -0.08 -3.43 16.37
CA GLU A 92 -0.07 -4.89 16.43
C GLU A 92 1.07 -5.51 15.62
N LEU A 93 1.32 -5.01 14.40
CA LEU A 93 2.34 -5.55 13.49
C LEU A 93 3.77 -5.22 13.93
N LEU A 94 4.00 -4.01 14.45
CA LEU A 94 5.34 -3.53 14.78
C LEU A 94 5.68 -3.60 16.27
N GLY A 95 4.67 -3.80 17.13
CA GLY A 95 4.85 -3.85 18.58
C GLY A 95 5.01 -2.47 19.25
N TYR A 96 4.90 -1.38 18.49
CA TYR A 96 4.97 -0.02 18.99
C TYR A 96 4.08 0.93 18.17
N PRO A 97 3.57 2.02 18.77
CA PRO A 97 2.72 2.97 18.08
C PRO A 97 3.51 3.88 17.11
N PRO A 98 2.85 4.51 16.12
CA PRO A 98 3.52 5.36 15.13
C PRO A 98 4.32 6.55 15.68
N ASP A 99 3.93 7.10 16.84
CA ASP A 99 4.64 8.20 17.50
C ASP A 99 5.94 7.75 18.19
N ALA A 100 6.14 6.44 18.38
CA ALA A 100 7.35 5.84 18.92
C ALA A 100 8.38 5.43 17.84
N ILE A 101 8.14 5.73 16.56
CA ILE A 101 9.07 5.39 15.47
C ILE A 101 10.41 6.12 15.69
N GLN A 102 11.49 5.35 15.76
CA GLN A 102 12.87 5.86 15.78
C GLN A 102 13.51 5.64 14.42
N GLN A 103 13.21 6.52 13.45
CA GLN A 103 13.64 6.41 12.05
C GLN A 103 15.13 6.08 11.88
N ALA A 104 16.01 6.74 12.66
CA ALA A 104 17.46 6.56 12.56
C ALA A 104 17.96 5.18 13.02
N ALA A 105 17.13 4.39 13.72
CA ALA A 105 17.46 3.06 14.22
C ALA A 105 16.95 1.94 13.29
N ILE A 106 16.27 2.26 12.19
CA ILE A 106 15.61 1.29 11.33
C ILE A 106 16.43 1.08 10.05
N ASP A 107 16.77 -0.17 9.76
CA ASP A 107 17.25 -0.56 8.43
C ASP A 107 16.06 -0.81 7.51
N PHE A 108 15.69 0.20 6.72
CA PHE A 108 14.57 0.11 5.77
C PHE A 108 14.80 -0.87 4.61
N SER A 109 16.00 -1.43 4.48
CA SER A 109 16.33 -2.43 3.47
C SER A 109 16.15 -3.87 3.96
N GLU A 110 15.81 -4.09 5.24
CA GLU A 110 15.54 -5.43 5.77
C GLU A 110 14.37 -6.10 5.03
N THR A 111 14.57 -7.35 4.62
CA THR A 111 13.61 -8.09 3.79
C THR A 111 12.74 -9.02 4.60
N ASP A 112 11.52 -9.27 4.12
CA ASP A 112 10.55 -10.21 4.71
C ASP A 112 10.29 -9.93 6.21
N VAL A 113 10.13 -8.64 6.53
CA VAL A 113 9.75 -8.11 7.84
C VAL A 113 8.78 -6.94 7.68
N PHE A 114 7.89 -6.75 8.66
CA PHE A 114 7.10 -5.53 8.74
C PHE A 114 7.96 -4.40 9.30
N LEU A 115 8.00 -3.29 8.57
CA LEU A 115 8.63 -2.04 8.96
C LEU A 115 7.59 -0.92 8.90
N PRO A 116 7.77 0.19 9.65
CA PRO A 116 7.02 1.39 9.34
C PRO A 116 7.41 1.87 7.94
N HIS A 117 6.47 2.43 7.18
CA HIS A 117 6.82 3.04 5.91
C HIS A 117 7.82 4.19 6.15
N PRO A 118 8.92 4.32 5.36
CA PRO A 118 9.96 5.34 5.59
C PRO A 118 9.38 6.75 5.71
N LEU A 119 8.51 7.14 4.76
CA LEU A 119 7.87 8.45 4.75
C LEU A 119 6.52 8.53 5.50
N TYR A 120 5.69 7.48 5.43
CA TYR A 120 4.31 7.54 5.90
C TYR A 120 4.03 6.74 7.19
N GLY A 121 5.07 6.22 7.86
CA GLY A 121 4.93 5.40 9.07
C GLY A 121 4.10 6.08 10.16
N ALA A 122 4.33 7.37 10.42
CA ALA A 122 3.57 8.17 11.38
C ALA A 122 2.05 8.24 11.09
N PHE A 123 1.65 7.97 9.85
CA PHE A 123 0.25 7.96 9.41
C PHE A 123 -0.35 6.53 9.38
N GLY A 124 0.30 5.56 10.01
CA GLY A 124 -0.20 4.18 10.10
C GLY A 124 0.03 3.36 8.84
N TRP A 125 1.11 3.66 8.10
CA TRP A 125 1.56 2.85 6.98
C TRP A 125 2.69 1.92 7.38
N VAL A 126 2.60 0.67 6.94
CA VAL A 126 3.67 -0.32 7.04
C VAL A 126 4.19 -0.67 5.67
N CYS A 127 5.41 -1.18 5.62
CA CYS A 127 6.00 -1.74 4.40
C CYS A 127 6.76 -3.04 4.68
N ILE A 128 6.91 -3.85 3.63
CA ILE A 128 7.74 -5.06 3.62
C ILE A 128 8.55 -5.03 2.34
N VAL A 129 9.88 -5.11 2.43
CA VAL A 129 10.74 -5.30 1.27
C VAL A 129 10.87 -6.79 0.97
N ASP A 130 10.73 -7.18 -0.29
CA ASP A 130 10.74 -8.57 -0.76
C ASP A 130 9.96 -9.53 0.16
N PRO A 131 8.62 -9.37 0.30
CA PRO A 131 7.80 -10.29 1.08
C PRO A 131 8.05 -11.75 0.72
N ALA A 132 8.11 -12.61 1.73
CA ALA A 132 8.26 -14.05 1.60
C ALA A 132 7.58 -14.78 2.77
N ALA A 133 8.03 -15.99 3.08
CA ALA A 133 7.32 -16.92 3.97
C ALA A 133 7.01 -16.35 5.37
N ARG A 134 7.79 -15.39 5.90
CA ARG A 134 7.55 -14.84 7.24
C ARG A 134 6.40 -13.84 7.27
N THR A 135 6.13 -13.17 6.16
CA THR A 135 5.19 -12.04 6.13
C THR A 135 4.02 -12.19 5.18
N THR A 136 4.09 -13.04 4.15
CA THR A 136 3.08 -13.14 3.08
C THR A 136 1.65 -13.29 3.61
N ASP A 137 1.40 -14.28 4.46
CA ASP A 137 0.04 -14.54 4.97
C ASP A 137 -0.51 -13.34 5.73
N ARG A 138 0.34 -12.74 6.60
CA ARG A 138 -0.05 -11.58 7.39
C ARG A 138 -0.21 -10.32 6.54
N ALA A 139 0.57 -10.20 5.47
CA ALA A 139 0.48 -9.10 4.52
C ALA A 139 -0.84 -9.17 3.74
N ILE A 140 -1.26 -10.37 3.31
CA ILE A 140 -2.55 -10.60 2.65
C ILE A 140 -3.71 -10.20 3.59
N ASP A 141 -3.65 -10.62 4.86
CA ASP A 141 -4.65 -10.22 5.87
C ASP A 141 -4.71 -8.71 6.06
N ALA A 142 -3.55 -8.05 6.18
CA ALA A 142 -3.45 -6.60 6.33
C ALA A 142 -4.02 -5.88 5.10
N PHE A 143 -3.75 -6.40 3.90
CA PHE A 143 -4.27 -5.87 2.65
C PHE A 143 -5.79 -5.95 2.58
N ALA A 144 -6.38 -7.10 2.96
CA ALA A 144 -7.83 -7.28 3.03
C ALA A 144 -8.49 -6.31 4.04
N GLN A 145 -7.81 -6.04 5.16
CA GLN A 145 -8.27 -5.04 6.13
C GLN A 145 -8.19 -3.61 5.58
N ALA A 146 -7.09 -3.26 4.90
CA ALA A 146 -6.91 -1.96 4.27
C ALA A 146 -7.95 -1.71 3.15
N HIS A 147 -8.21 -2.72 2.32
CA HIS A 147 -9.25 -2.70 1.30
C HIS A 147 -10.64 -2.41 1.91
N ARG A 148 -11.02 -3.17 2.95
CA ARG A 148 -12.30 -2.94 3.68
C ARG A 148 -12.36 -1.54 4.30
N ALA A 149 -11.24 -1.02 4.80
CA ALA A 149 -11.17 0.33 5.35
C ALA A 149 -11.36 1.40 4.26
N ASP A 150 -10.76 1.22 3.08
CA ASP A 150 -10.93 2.12 1.93
C ASP A 150 -12.38 2.11 1.43
N ARG A 151 -12.99 0.92 1.29
CA ARG A 151 -14.41 0.76 0.99
C ARG A 151 -15.30 1.55 1.95
N ARG A 152 -15.07 1.42 3.26
CA ARG A 152 -15.81 2.19 4.28
C ARG A 152 -15.65 3.70 4.11
N ARG A 153 -14.48 4.19 3.68
CA ARG A 153 -14.25 5.62 3.44
C ARG A 153 -15.03 6.12 2.23
N VAL A 154 -15.08 5.34 1.15
CA VAL A 154 -15.83 5.68 -0.07
C VAL A 154 -17.33 5.69 0.19
N VAL A 155 -17.88 4.61 0.76
CA VAL A 155 -19.32 4.50 1.04
C VAL A 155 -19.83 5.62 1.96
N ARG A 156 -19.04 6.04 2.96
CA ARG A 156 -19.42 7.16 3.84
C ARG A 156 -19.45 8.51 3.11
N ARG A 157 -18.58 8.72 2.12
CA ARG A 157 -18.53 9.96 1.33
C ARG A 157 -19.70 10.04 0.37
N ASP A 158 -20.05 8.92 -0.26
CA ASP A 158 -21.17 8.86 -1.22
C ASP A 158 -22.52 9.00 -0.51
N GLY A 159 -22.65 8.50 0.72
CA GLY A 159 -23.84 8.66 1.56
C GLY A 159 -23.94 10.00 2.30
N GLY A 160 -22.96 10.91 2.15
CA GLY A 160 -22.80 12.13 2.94
C GLY A 160 -22.82 13.44 2.15
N GLY A 161 -23.50 13.48 0.98
CA GLY A 161 -23.72 14.73 0.23
C GLY A 161 -24.37 15.82 1.10
N PRO A 162 -24.10 17.12 0.83
CA PRO A 162 -24.43 18.20 1.76
C PRO A 162 -25.94 18.23 2.03
N ALA A 163 -26.31 18.15 3.31
CA ALA A 163 -27.61 18.62 3.76
C ALA A 163 -27.72 20.08 3.35
N SER A 164 -28.58 20.37 2.38
CA SER A 164 -28.96 21.72 2.00
C SER A 164 -29.35 22.48 3.26
N ALA A 165 -28.59 23.51 3.59
CA ALA A 165 -28.98 24.54 4.53
C ALA A 165 -30.32 25.10 4.06
N GLN A 166 -31.37 24.77 4.80
CA GLN A 166 -32.67 25.37 4.62
C GLN A 166 -32.57 26.78 5.21
N HIS A 167 -32.82 27.77 4.35
CA HIS A 167 -33.06 29.14 4.75
C HIS A 167 -34.17 29.19 5.80
N ASP A 168 -33.94 29.99 6.84
CA ASP A 168 -34.95 30.81 7.49
C ASP A 168 -34.32 32.19 7.78
#